data_AF-D6STL1-F1
#
_entry.id   AF-D6STL1-F1
#
_cell.length_a   1.000
_cell.length_b   1.000
_cell.length_c   1.000
_cell.angle_alpha   90.00
_cell.angle_beta   90.00
_cell.angle_gamma   90.00
#
_symmetry.space_group_name_H-M   'P 1'
#
loop_
_entity.id
_entity.type
_entity.pdbx_description
1 polymer ?
#
loop_
_entity_poly.entity_id
_entity_poly.type
_entity_poly.pdbx_seq_one_letter_code
_entity_poly.pdbx_strand_id
1 'polypeptide(L)'
;MHTVDCLGWVETNMGPAIMLQRVLNQDGSPSMTLKSALEHGLLDWNMVKGMLYELRTWAIQYAVVISELNIKNLMLRTGSDGDRLVVVDGLGGRKPDMVFHLRSRIPWMARHKTLKRWPREYNKVKDAVMNILK
;
A
#
# COMPACT_ATOMS: atom_id res chain seq x y z
N MET A 1 -5.36 4.85 8.75
CA MET A 1 -5.68 4.95 7.30
C MET A 1 -4.52 4.38 6.51
N HIS A 2 -4.77 3.47 5.55
CA HIS A 2 -3.73 2.73 4.80
C HIS A 2 -3.57 3.17 3.33
N THR A 3 -4.18 4.29 2.96
CA THR A 3 -4.07 4.91 1.62
C THR A 3 -3.81 6.40 1.78
N VAL A 4 -3.28 7.01 0.73
CA VAL A 4 -3.16 8.46 0.59
C VAL A 4 -4.35 9.04 -0.15
N ASP A 5 -4.63 10.31 0.11
CA ASP A 5 -5.59 11.08 -0.68
C ASP A 5 -4.97 11.46 -2.03
N CYS A 6 -5.75 11.28 -3.09
CA CYS A 6 -5.43 11.78 -4.41
C CYS A 6 -6.00 13.19 -4.56
N LEU A 7 -5.11 14.17 -4.72
CA LEU A 7 -5.48 15.60 -4.84
C LEU A 7 -5.90 15.97 -6.27
N GLY A 8 -5.64 15.08 -7.23
CA GLY A 8 -6.06 15.22 -8.62
C GLY A 8 -4.89 15.20 -9.60
N TRP A 9 -5.20 15.54 -10.85
CA TRP A 9 -4.21 15.66 -11.91
C TRP A 9 -3.59 17.05 -11.91
N VAL A 10 -2.29 17.11 -12.20
CA VAL A 10 -1.55 18.35 -12.36
C VAL A 10 -0.67 18.27 -13.61
N GLU A 11 -0.56 19.38 -14.32
CA GLU A 11 0.37 19.50 -15.44
C GLU A 11 1.78 19.77 -14.90
N THR A 12 2.75 19.03 -15.40
CA THR A 12 4.17 19.23 -15.10
C THR A 12 4.93 19.52 -16.37
N ASN A 13 6.17 19.99 -16.23
CA ASN A 13 7.10 20.13 -17.36
C ASN A 13 7.43 18.79 -18.07
N MET A 14 7.06 17.65 -17.48
CA MET A 14 7.21 16.31 -18.08
C MET A 14 5.86 15.70 -18.53
N GLY A 15 4.79 16.50 -18.55
CA GLY A 15 3.43 16.08 -18.88
C GLY A 15 2.52 15.87 -17.65
N PRO A 16 1.33 15.29 -17.85
CA PRO A 16 0.35 15.10 -16.78
C PRO A 16 0.86 14.16 -15.69
N ALA A 17 0.65 14.54 -14.43
CA ALA A 17 0.99 13.74 -13.25
C ALA A 17 -0.18 13.72 -12.26
N ILE A 18 -0.21 12.70 -11.40
CA ILE A 18 -1.14 12.64 -10.26
C ILE A 18 -0.46 13.24 -9.04
N MET A 19 -1.14 14.19 -8.39
CA MET A 19 -0.73 14.73 -7.11
C MET A 19 -1.35 13.91 -5.99
N LEU A 20 -0.50 13.37 -5.11
CA LEU A 20 -0.90 12.59 -3.95
C LEU A 20 -0.51 13.32 -2.67
N GLN A 21 -1.30 13.14 -1.62
CA GLN A 21 -0.96 13.63 -0.29
C GLN A 21 0.33 12.93 0.20
N ARG A 22 1.26 13.72 0.73
CA ARG A 22 2.49 13.20 1.32
C ARG A 22 2.16 12.41 2.60
N VAL A 23 2.72 11.21 2.72
CA VAL A 23 2.62 10.43 3.97
C VAL A 23 3.57 11.04 4.99
N LEU A 24 3.01 11.46 6.12
CA LEU A 24 3.75 12.00 7.26
C LEU A 24 3.60 11.06 8.46
N ASN A 25 4.66 10.99 9.26
CA ASN A 25 4.63 10.41 10.59
C ASN A 25 3.81 11.32 11.53
N GLN A 26 3.51 10.81 12.72
CA GLN A 26 2.70 11.57 13.68
C GLN A 26 3.39 12.85 14.19
N ASP A 27 4.72 12.91 14.17
CA ASP A 27 5.51 14.10 14.50
C ASP A 27 5.57 15.13 13.35
N GLY A 28 4.90 14.88 12.23
CA GLY A 28 4.92 15.73 11.04
C GLY A 28 6.14 15.52 10.13
N SER A 29 7.07 14.64 10.51
CA SER A 29 8.21 14.30 9.66
C SER A 29 7.78 13.45 8.45
N PRO A 30 8.52 13.51 7.33
CA PRO A 30 8.24 12.65 6.19
C PRO A 30 8.37 11.16 6.53
N SER A 31 7.35 10.37 6.18
CA SER A 31 7.45 8.91 6.27
C SER A 31 8.44 8.37 5.23
N MET A 32 9.12 7.28 5.59
CA MET A 32 10.03 6.58 4.69
C MET A 32 9.34 5.40 4.00
N THR A 33 9.92 4.92 2.90
CA THR A 33 9.45 3.68 2.27
C THR A 33 9.78 2.47 3.16
N LEU A 34 9.01 1.39 3.02
CA LEU A 34 9.30 0.11 3.68
C LEU A 34 10.71 -0.39 3.29
N LYS A 35 11.11 -0.21 2.03
CA LYS A 35 12.49 -0.51 1.58
C LYS A 35 13.52 0.24 2.41
N SER A 36 13.38 1.56 2.54
CA SER A 36 14.31 2.39 3.29
C SER A 36 14.34 2.00 4.78
N ALA A 37 13.19 1.74 5.39
CA ALA A 37 13.13 1.34 6.80
C ALA A 37 13.88 0.03 7.07
N LEU A 38 13.77 -0.95 6.17
CA LEU A 38 14.52 -2.21 6.24
C LEU A 38 16.02 -1.98 6.04
N GLU A 39 16.41 -1.15 5.08
CA GLU A 39 17.82 -0.83 4.80
C GLU A 39 18.50 -0.10 5.99
N HIS A 40 17.74 0.63 6.80
CA HIS A 40 18.23 1.27 8.03
C HIS A 40 18.15 0.36 9.28
N GLY A 41 17.72 -0.90 9.12
CA GLY A 41 17.61 -1.85 10.23
C GLY A 41 16.52 -1.52 11.25
N LEU A 42 15.52 -0.71 10.88
CA LEU A 42 14.46 -0.27 11.79
C LEU A 42 13.34 -1.30 11.97
N LEU A 43 13.27 -2.30 11.08
CA LEU A 43 12.19 -3.28 11.02
C LEU A 43 12.75 -4.68 10.89
N ASP A 44 12.13 -5.62 11.63
CA ASP A 44 12.31 -7.05 11.39
C ASP A 44 11.13 -7.63 10.57
N TRP A 45 11.26 -8.90 10.18
CA TRP A 45 10.20 -9.58 9.43
C TRP A 45 8.89 -9.72 10.22
N ASN A 46 8.94 -9.88 11.55
CA ASN A 46 7.73 -10.07 12.36
C ASN A 46 6.89 -8.79 12.41
N MET A 47 7.53 -7.63 12.55
CA MET A 47 6.90 -6.32 12.47
C MET A 47 6.25 -6.11 11.10
N VAL A 48 6.99 -6.38 10.01
CA VAL A 48 6.45 -6.26 8.65
C VAL A 48 5.26 -7.19 8.42
N LYS A 49 5.35 -8.43 8.89
CA LYS A 49 4.26 -9.41 8.79
C LYS A 49 3.01 -8.93 9.54
N GLY A 50 3.17 -8.34 10.74
CA GLY A 50 2.08 -7.74 11.50
C GLY A 50 1.40 -6.60 10.74
N MET A 51 2.18 -5.66 10.21
CA MET A 51 1.64 -4.54 9.42
C MET A 51 0.97 -4.99 8.11
N LEU A 52 1.49 -6.04 7.46
CA LEU A 52 0.85 -6.63 6.28
C LEU A 52 -0.50 -7.27 6.63
N TYR A 53 -0.61 -7.90 7.80
CA TYR A 53 -1.88 -8.45 8.27
C TYR A 53 -2.91 -7.34 8.57
N GLU A 54 -2.50 -6.24 9.19
CA GLU A 54 -3.34 -5.06 9.40
C GLU A 54 -3.82 -4.49 8.06
N LEU A 55 -2.89 -4.28 7.11
CA LEU A 55 -3.19 -3.79 5.76
C LEU A 55 -4.20 -4.68 5.02
N ARG A 56 -4.04 -6.00 5.11
CA ARG A 56 -4.99 -6.97 4.54
C ARG A 56 -6.38 -6.81 5.13
N THR A 57 -6.44 -6.70 6.45
CA THR A 57 -7.70 -6.62 7.22
C THR A 57 -8.46 -5.35 6.82
N TRP A 58 -7.75 -4.22 6.77
CA TRP A 58 -8.30 -2.97 6.27
C TRP A 58 -8.81 -3.10 4.83
N ALA A 59 -8.02 -3.67 3.92
CA ALA A 59 -8.40 -3.79 2.52
C ALA A 59 -9.67 -4.64 2.32
N ILE A 60 -9.84 -5.69 3.11
CA ILE A 60 -11.06 -6.52 3.08
C ILE A 60 -12.24 -5.76 3.68
N GLN A 61 -12.05 -5.12 4.84
CA GLN A 61 -13.11 -4.38 5.54
C GLN A 61 -13.73 -3.32 4.61
N TYR A 62 -12.88 -2.50 4.00
CA TYR A 62 -13.28 -1.39 3.13
C TYR A 62 -13.41 -1.78 1.65
N ALA A 63 -13.33 -3.07 1.33
CA ALA A 63 -13.45 -3.59 -0.04
C ALA A 63 -12.50 -2.91 -1.05
N VAL A 64 -11.27 -2.62 -0.59
CA VAL A 64 -10.22 -2.03 -1.41
C VAL A 64 -9.53 -3.12 -2.21
N VAL A 65 -9.42 -2.92 -3.52
CA VAL A 65 -8.70 -3.83 -4.41
C VAL A 65 -7.21 -3.55 -4.34
N ILE A 66 -6.43 -4.52 -3.85
CA ILE A 66 -4.98 -4.47 -3.93
C ILE A 66 -4.54 -5.16 -5.23
N SER A 67 -3.85 -4.40 -6.09
CA SER A 67 -3.47 -4.88 -7.42
C SER A 67 -1.99 -5.19 -7.54
N GLU A 68 -1.15 -4.44 -6.84
CA GLU A 68 0.30 -4.54 -6.88
C GLU A 68 0.89 -4.03 -5.56
N LEU A 69 1.47 -4.92 -4.76
CA LEU A 69 2.25 -4.51 -3.59
C LEU A 69 3.73 -4.57 -3.90
N ASN A 70 4.39 -3.43 -3.74
CA ASN A 70 5.84 -3.29 -3.86
C ASN A 70 6.36 -2.54 -2.64
N ILE A 71 7.49 -2.99 -2.08
CA ILE A 71 8.16 -2.34 -0.94
C ILE A 71 8.53 -0.87 -1.20
N LYS A 72 8.61 -0.45 -2.47
CA LYS A 72 8.82 0.95 -2.88
C LYS A 72 7.53 1.79 -2.85
N ASN A 73 6.37 1.16 -3.02
CA ASN A 73 5.05 1.81 -3.01
C ASN A 73 4.36 1.73 -1.64
N LEU A 74 5.06 1.14 -0.66
CA LEU A 74 4.63 1.01 0.72
C LEU A 74 5.44 1.98 1.57
N MET A 75 4.74 2.85 2.28
CA MET A 75 5.32 3.80 3.23
C MET A 75 5.12 3.29 4.65
N LEU A 76 6.16 3.42 5.47
CA LEU A 76 6.09 3.20 6.92
C LEU A 76 5.65 4.49 7.58
N ARG A 77 4.43 4.51 8.13
CA ARG A 77 3.95 5.61 8.97
C ARG A 77 4.10 5.21 10.44
N THR A 78 4.96 5.92 11.15
CA THR A 78 5.18 5.73 12.59
C THR A 78 4.25 6.64 13.40
N GLY A 79 3.77 6.14 14.54
CA GLY A 79 2.86 6.87 15.43
C GLY A 79 2.68 6.22 16.80
N SER A 80 2.06 6.94 17.74
CA SER A 80 1.73 6.51 19.10
C SER A 80 0.87 5.27 19.13
N ASP A 81 0.01 5.10 18.13
CA ASP A 81 -0.91 3.95 17.99
C ASP A 81 -0.26 2.76 17.28
N GLY A 82 1.05 2.83 17.03
CA GLY A 82 1.83 1.82 16.35
C GLY A 82 2.11 2.13 14.87
N ASP A 83 3.15 1.44 14.38
CA ASP A 83 3.63 1.52 13.01
C ASP A 83 2.68 0.81 12.05
N ARG A 84 2.46 1.42 10.89
CA ARG A 84 1.58 0.85 9.85
C ARG A 84 2.07 1.12 8.45
N LEU A 85 1.63 0.27 7.53
CA LEU A 85 1.92 0.42 6.11
C LEU A 85 0.83 1.24 5.40
N VAL A 86 1.25 2.27 4.66
CA VAL A 86 0.40 3.09 3.81
C VAL A 86 0.75 2.81 2.35
N VAL A 87 -0.24 2.45 1.54
CA VAL A 87 -0.08 2.21 0.10
C VAL A 87 -0.22 3.55 -0.63
N VAL A 88 0.81 3.95 -1.37
CA VAL A 88 0.79 5.17 -2.18
C VAL A 88 0.39 4.88 -3.63
N ASP A 89 0.78 3.70 -4.12
CA ASP A 89 0.48 3.24 -5.48
C ASP A 89 0.27 1.71 -5.48
N GLY A 90 -0.57 1.23 -6.39
CA GLY A 90 -0.92 -0.20 -6.51
C GLY A 90 -2.32 -0.58 -6.02
N LEU A 91 -3.15 0.41 -5.69
CA LEU A 91 -4.58 0.22 -5.41
C LEU A 91 -5.41 0.24 -6.71
N GLY A 92 -6.51 -0.52 -6.75
CA GLY A 92 -7.47 -0.52 -7.84
C GLY A 92 -7.19 -1.55 -8.93
N GLY A 93 -7.28 -1.14 -10.20
CA GLY A 93 -7.09 -2.02 -11.34
C GLY A 93 -6.45 -1.27 -12.50
N ARG A 94 -5.53 -1.93 -13.22
CA ARG A 94 -4.76 -1.35 -14.33
C ARG A 94 -5.61 -0.88 -15.53
N LYS A 95 -6.89 -1.25 -15.60
CA LYS A 95 -7.80 -0.88 -16.68
C LYS A 95 -9.15 -0.47 -16.09
N PRO A 96 -9.71 0.69 -16.48
CA PRO A 96 -11.08 1.06 -16.17
C PRO A 96 -12.04 0.28 -17.09
N ASP A 97 -12.02 -1.05 -17.00
CA ASP A 97 -12.96 -1.89 -17.72
C ASP A 97 -14.34 -1.85 -17.05
N MET A 98 -15.38 -2.26 -17.77
CA MET A 98 -16.73 -2.38 -17.20
C MET A 98 -16.73 -3.27 -15.93
N VAL A 99 -15.79 -4.22 -15.86
CA VAL A 99 -15.56 -5.07 -14.69
C VAL A 99 -14.98 -4.27 -13.51
N PHE A 100 -14.11 -3.28 -13.72
CA PHE A 100 -13.63 -2.35 -12.69
C PHE A 100 -14.79 -1.58 -12.09
N HIS A 101 -15.66 -0.99 -12.91
CA HIS A 101 -16.84 -0.28 -12.42
C HIS A 101 -17.78 -1.19 -11.62
N LEU A 102 -18.00 -2.42 -12.08
CA LEU A 102 -18.83 -3.40 -11.36
C LEU A 102 -18.19 -3.81 -10.02
N ARG A 103 -16.86 -4.00 -9.99
CA ARG A 103 -16.11 -4.30 -8.76
C ARG A 103 -16.14 -3.16 -7.75
N SER A 104 -16.10 -1.90 -8.21
CA SER A 104 -16.21 -0.72 -7.35
C SER A 104 -17.61 -0.56 -6.75
N ARG A 105 -18.65 -1.11 -7.40
CA ARG A 105 -20.03 -1.07 -6.92
C ARG A 105 -20.44 -2.29 -6.08
N ILE A 106 -19.78 -3.42 -6.24
CA ILE A 106 -20.09 -4.67 -5.53
C ILE A 106 -18.94 -5.01 -4.56
N PRO A 107 -19.04 -4.64 -3.27
CA PRO A 107 -17.98 -4.84 -2.28
C PRO A 107 -17.49 -6.28 -2.16
N TRP A 108 -18.40 -7.24 -2.32
CA TRP A 108 -18.07 -8.67 -2.32
C TRP A 108 -17.06 -9.05 -3.41
N MET A 109 -17.21 -8.50 -4.62
CA MET A 109 -16.32 -8.80 -5.75
C MET A 109 -14.93 -8.19 -5.55
N ALA A 110 -14.86 -7.00 -4.97
CA ALA A 110 -13.60 -6.36 -4.60
C ALA A 110 -12.87 -7.14 -3.49
N ARG A 111 -13.59 -7.53 -2.42
CA ARG A 111 -13.07 -8.39 -1.34
C ARG A 111 -12.53 -9.72 -1.87
N HIS A 112 -13.32 -10.40 -2.70
CA HIS A 112 -12.92 -11.69 -3.29
C HIS A 112 -11.66 -11.54 -4.15
N LYS A 113 -11.56 -10.47 -4.96
CA LYS A 113 -10.37 -10.20 -5.78
C LYS A 113 -9.13 -9.94 -4.92
N THR A 114 -9.25 -9.13 -3.87
CA THR A 114 -8.15 -8.87 -2.93
C THR A 114 -7.71 -10.16 -2.25
N LEU A 115 -8.64 -10.96 -1.73
CA LEU A 115 -8.35 -12.25 -1.11
C LEU A 115 -7.64 -13.22 -2.06
N LYS A 116 -8.11 -13.32 -3.30
CA LYS A 116 -7.50 -14.20 -4.32
C LYS A 116 -6.08 -13.77 -4.69
N ARG A 117 -5.82 -12.46 -4.75
CA ARG A 117 -4.49 -11.91 -5.11
C ARG A 117 -3.52 -11.82 -3.94
N TRP A 118 -4.03 -11.70 -2.71
CA TRP A 118 -3.23 -11.46 -1.52
C TRP A 118 -2.05 -12.42 -1.36
N PRO A 119 -2.17 -13.76 -1.51
CA PRO A 119 -1.03 -14.66 -1.33
C PRO A 119 0.14 -14.34 -2.27
N ARG A 120 -0.16 -13.96 -3.52
CA ARG A 120 0.87 -13.58 -4.50
C ARG A 120 1.57 -12.29 -4.11
N GLU A 121 0.80 -11.27 -3.76
CA GLU A 121 1.35 -9.96 -3.39
C GLU A 121 2.12 -10.03 -2.06
N TYR A 122 1.62 -10.81 -1.09
CA TYR A 122 2.29 -11.09 0.16
C TYR A 122 3.64 -11.79 -0.05
N ASN A 123 3.68 -12.83 -0.89
CA ASN A 123 4.93 -13.55 -1.16
C ASN A 123 5.97 -12.66 -1.84
N LYS A 124 5.56 -11.81 -2.80
CA LYS A 124 6.48 -10.82 -3.41
C LYS A 124 7.12 -9.90 -2.36
N VAL A 125 6.30 -9.35 -1.45
CA VAL A 125 6.81 -8.47 -0.39
C VAL A 125 7.71 -9.27 0.56
N LYS A 126 7.29 -10.47 0.97
CA LYS A 126 8.10 -11.38 1.81
C LYS A 126 9.47 -11.63 1.19
N ASP A 127 9.52 -12.06 -0.06
CA ASP A 127 10.78 -12.38 -0.73
C ASP A 127 11.69 -11.15 -0.84
N ALA A 128 11.11 -9.98 -1.14
CA ALA A 128 11.85 -8.72 -1.19
C ALA A 128 12.41 -8.31 0.18
N VAL A 129 11.62 -8.44 1.26
CA VAL A 129 12.03 -8.15 2.63
C VAL A 129 13.14 -9.10 3.08
N MET A 130 12.94 -10.41 2.88
CA MET A 130 13.92 -11.43 3.25
C MET A 130 15.23 -11.31 2.47
N ASN A 131 15.24 -10.69 1.29
CA ASN A 131 16.47 -10.42 0.57
C ASN A 131 17.24 -9.21 1.11
N ILE A 132 16.55 -8.24 1.74
CA ILE A 132 17.19 -7.06 2.35
C ILE A 132 17.71 -7.39 3.76
N LEU A 133 17.02 -8.25 4.49
CA LEU A 133 17.39 -8.65 5.85
C LEU A 133 18.47 -9.75 5.94
N LYS A 134 19.00 -10.20 4.79
CA LYS A 134 20.14 -11.14 4.72
C LYS A 134 21.45 -10.38 4.84
#